data_AF-A0A0N4U364-F1
#
_entry.id   AF-A0A0N4U364-F1
#
_cell.length_a   1.000
_cell.length_b   1.000
_cell.length_c   1.000
_cell.angle_alpha   90.00
_cell.angle_beta   90.00
_cell.angle_gamma   90.00
#
_symmetry.space_group_name_H-M   'P 1'
#
loop_
_entity.id
_entity.type
_entity.pdbx_description
1 polymer ?
#
loop_
_entity_poly.entity_id
_entity_poly.type
_entity_poly.pdbx_seq_one_letter_code
_entity_poly.pdbx_strand_id
1 'polypeptide(L)'
;MYLCVTPKNNEIFRDLSFSKSYISDCLEIVFENAMIINPINAFWLRSFADFRFAQEKHADALTLYMEACLVCSESFTRSFPDNVVDDILWRKIQQCLRKLGMVTLAAAVSQLLRMPYDNHLTNAKALLDSHGDTFDACTAYFPLINDINLIEFMNDVYEKLRLHRKSNLLLNSLAVPEMNAHNITHLERFRRGERLLLILCSQIFCIYL
;
A
#
# COMPACT_ATOMS: atom_id res chain seq x y z
N MET A 1 1.75 20.39 3.13
CA MET A 1 2.41 20.94 4.33
C MET A 1 1.64 20.42 5.53
N TYR A 2 2.19 19.45 6.28
CA TYR A 2 1.60 19.03 7.55
C TYR A 2 1.79 20.18 8.55
N LEU A 3 0.75 20.98 8.76
CA LEU A 3 0.72 21.95 9.86
C LEU A 3 0.41 21.19 11.14
N CYS A 4 1.42 20.52 11.70
CA CYS A 4 1.34 20.04 13.07
C CYS A 4 2.03 21.07 13.97
N VAL A 5 1.29 22.12 14.33
CA VAL A 5 1.69 23.05 15.39
C VAL A 5 1.02 22.56 16.68
N THR A 6 1.50 21.45 17.23
CA THR A 6 1.16 21.11 18.61
C THR A 6 2.17 21.80 19.53
N PRO A 7 1.72 22.60 20.52
CA PRO A 7 2.64 23.16 21.50
C PRO A 7 3.28 21.99 22.26
N LYS A 8 4.62 21.93 22.29
CA LYS A 8 5.38 20.94 23.07
C LYS A 8 5.08 21.01 24.58
N ASN A 9 4.38 22.05 25.04
CA ASN A 9 3.98 22.25 26.42
C ASN A 9 2.59 21.63 26.67
N ASN A 10 2.59 20.35 27.04
CA ASN A 10 1.42 19.59 27.49
C ASN A 10 0.75 20.16 28.77
N GLU A 11 1.19 21.29 29.32
CA GLU A 11 0.68 21.82 30.58
C GLU A 11 -0.69 22.50 30.46
N ILE A 12 -1.06 23.02 29.29
CA ILE A 12 -2.34 23.72 29.08
C ILE A 12 -3.51 22.73 28.88
N PHE A 13 -3.24 21.49 28.48
CA PHE A 13 -4.27 20.47 28.21
C PHE A 13 -4.50 19.49 29.36
N ARG A 14 -3.80 19.63 30.50
CA ARG A 14 -3.96 18.70 31.63
C ARG A 14 -5.37 18.68 32.23
N ASP A 15 -6.16 19.73 32.02
CA ASP A 15 -7.50 19.87 32.60
C ASP A 15 -8.66 19.63 31.62
N LEU A 16 -8.38 19.32 30.35
CA LEU A 16 -9.41 18.98 29.37
C LEU A 16 -9.48 17.47 29.18
N SER A 17 -10.28 16.81 30.01
CA SER A 17 -10.60 15.38 29.88
C SER A 17 -11.64 15.15 28.77
N PHE A 18 -11.30 15.52 27.53
CA PHE A 18 -12.14 15.12 26.39
C PHE A 18 -12.12 13.60 26.24
N SER A 19 -13.30 13.00 26.07
CA SER A 19 -13.38 11.58 25.76
C SER A 19 -12.78 11.34 24.37
N LYS A 20 -11.98 10.27 24.22
CA LYS A 20 -11.41 9.86 22.93
C LYS A 20 -12.50 9.68 21.86
N SER A 21 -13.69 9.20 22.27
CA SER A 21 -14.86 9.07 21.40
C SER A 21 -15.30 10.43 20.86
N TYR A 22 -15.47 11.42 21.73
CA TYR A 22 -15.94 12.75 21.33
C TYR A 22 -14.99 13.42 20.34
N ILE A 23 -13.68 13.35 20.58
CA ILE A 23 -12.68 13.88 19.65
C ILE A 23 -12.76 13.15 18.30
N SER A 24 -12.91 11.82 18.31
CA SER A 24 -13.05 11.02 17.09
C SER A 24 -14.29 11.43 16.29
N ASP A 25 -15.44 11.62 16.96
CA ASP A 25 -16.69 12.01 16.30
C ASP A 25 -16.58 13.42 15.68
N CYS A 26 -15.96 14.37 16.40
CA CYS A 26 -15.69 15.69 15.87
C CYS A 26 -14.75 15.64 14.65
N LEU A 27 -13.68 14.83 14.70
CA LEU A 27 -12.75 14.69 13.58
C LEU A 27 -13.43 14.05 12.37
N GLU A 28 -14.30 13.06 12.57
CA GLU A 28 -15.06 12.43 11.49
C GLU A 28 -15.93 13.48 10.76
N ILE A 29 -16.68 14.30 11.51
CA ILE A 29 -17.47 15.41 10.94
C ILE A 29 -16.58 16.42 10.19
N VAL A 30 -15.41 16.75 10.73
CA VAL A 30 -14.48 17.70 10.08
C VAL A 30 -13.99 17.13 8.74
N PHE A 31 -13.61 15.86 8.69
CA PHE A 31 -13.17 15.21 7.46
C PHE A 31 -14.30 15.06 6.45
N GLU A 32 -15.50 14.66 6.86
CA GLU A 32 -16.67 14.56 5.98
C GLU A 32 -17.00 15.92 5.34
N ASN A 33 -17.02 16.99 6.12
CA ASN A 33 -17.22 18.34 5.59
C ASN A 33 -16.09 18.78 4.65
N ALA A 34 -14.84 18.45 4.96
CA ALA A 34 -13.71 18.74 4.08
C ALA A 34 -13.85 18.02 2.72
N MET A 35 -14.32 16.77 2.73
CA MET A 35 -14.56 15.99 1.51
C MET A 35 -15.73 16.53 0.67
N ILE A 36 -16.76 17.10 1.30
CA ILE A 36 -17.85 17.80 0.59
C ILE A 36 -17.32 19.06 -0.12
N ILE A 37 -16.44 19.83 0.54
CA ILE A 37 -15.94 21.11 0.02
C ILE A 37 -14.93 20.89 -1.12
N ASN A 38 -14.00 19.95 -0.97
CA ASN A 38 -13.01 19.64 -2.00
C ASN A 38 -12.58 18.15 -1.93
N PRO A 39 -13.31 17.27 -2.63
CA PRO A 39 -13.06 15.82 -2.59
C PRO A 39 -11.76 15.41 -3.26
N ILE A 40 -11.18 16.27 -4.13
CA ILE A 40 -9.94 16.00 -4.86
C ILE A 40 -8.72 16.63 -4.19
N ASN A 41 -8.81 17.05 -2.93
CA ASN A 41 -7.64 17.52 -2.19
C ASN A 41 -6.84 16.34 -1.64
N ALA A 42 -5.73 16.00 -2.29
CA ALA A 42 -4.92 14.85 -1.93
C ALA A 42 -4.38 14.87 -0.48
N PHE A 43 -4.11 16.05 0.09
CA PHE A 43 -3.67 16.15 1.49
C PHE A 43 -4.80 15.84 2.47
N TRP A 44 -6.03 16.24 2.15
CA TRP A 44 -7.19 15.96 2.97
C TRP A 44 -7.58 14.49 2.88
N LEU A 45 -7.57 13.90 1.67
CA LEU A 45 -7.76 12.47 1.46
C LEU A 45 -6.75 11.65 2.27
N ARG A 46 -5.45 11.97 2.16
CA ARG A 46 -4.40 11.28 2.92
C ARG A 46 -4.61 11.40 4.43
N SER A 47 -4.95 12.60 4.92
CA SER A 47 -5.16 12.83 6.35
C SER A 47 -6.39 12.09 6.86
N PHE A 48 -7.44 11.99 6.05
CA PHE A 48 -8.63 11.20 6.37
C PHE A 48 -8.33 9.69 6.35
N ALA A 49 -7.52 9.23 5.40
CA ALA A 49 -7.03 7.86 5.34
C ALA A 49 -6.22 7.50 6.59
N ASP A 50 -5.32 8.40 7.04
CA ASP A 50 -4.55 8.26 8.26
C ASP A 50 -5.45 8.15 9.50
N PHE A 51 -6.54 8.92 9.54
CA PHE A 51 -7.54 8.85 10.60
C PHE A 51 -8.30 7.52 10.60
N ARG A 52 -8.84 7.09 9.45
CA ARG A 52 -9.52 5.78 9.31
C ARG A 52 -8.58 4.62 9.65
N PHE A 53 -7.31 4.73 9.26
CA PHE A 53 -6.27 3.77 9.59
C PHE A 53 -6.07 3.67 11.11
N ALA A 54 -6.01 4.79 11.82
CA ALA A 54 -5.89 4.84 13.28
C ALA A 54 -7.14 4.30 14.01
N GLN A 55 -8.31 4.32 13.35
CA GLN A 55 -9.55 3.68 13.80
C GLN A 55 -9.62 2.17 13.46
N GLU A 56 -8.56 1.58 12.90
CA GLU A 56 -8.52 0.18 12.43
C GLU A 56 -9.53 -0.14 11.30
N LYS A 57 -10.10 0.90 10.66
CA LYS A 57 -10.97 0.77 9.48
C LYS A 57 -10.10 0.64 8.22
N HIS A 58 -9.43 -0.50 8.10
CA HIS A 58 -8.40 -0.71 7.06
C HIS A 58 -8.93 -0.66 5.62
N ALA A 59 -10.16 -1.11 5.38
CA ALA A 59 -10.80 -1.03 4.06
C ALA A 59 -11.03 0.45 3.66
N ASP A 60 -11.69 1.22 4.51
CA ASP A 60 -11.94 2.66 4.29
C ASP A 60 -10.64 3.44 4.10
N ALA A 61 -9.64 3.17 4.95
CA ALA A 61 -8.33 3.80 4.85
C ALA A 61 -7.66 3.50 3.50
N LEU A 62 -7.73 2.24 3.06
CA LEU A 62 -7.15 1.81 1.80
C LEU A 62 -7.81 2.51 0.60
N THR A 63 -9.13 2.62 0.59
CA THR A 63 -9.88 3.39 -0.41
C THR A 63 -9.39 4.83 -0.49
N LEU A 64 -9.34 5.53 0.65
CA LEU A 64 -8.90 6.93 0.71
C LEU A 64 -7.42 7.12 0.31
N TYR A 65 -6.53 6.19 0.67
CA TYR A 65 -5.14 6.24 0.20
C TYR A 65 -5.05 6.12 -1.33
N MET A 66 -5.85 5.23 -1.93
CA MET A 66 -5.85 5.07 -3.38
C MET A 66 -6.48 6.25 -4.11
N GLU A 67 -7.52 6.87 -3.53
CA GLU A 67 -8.07 8.12 -4.05
C GLU A 67 -7.01 9.23 -4.04
N ALA A 68 -6.24 9.35 -2.95
CA ALA A 68 -5.14 10.29 -2.88
C ALA A 68 -4.08 10.04 -3.96
N CYS A 69 -3.74 8.77 -4.24
CA CYS A 69 -2.84 8.39 -5.32
C CYS A 69 -3.39 8.77 -6.70
N LEU A 70 -4.66 8.47 -6.97
CA LEU A 70 -5.33 8.80 -8.24
C LEU A 70 -5.36 10.30 -8.51
N VAL A 71 -5.67 11.10 -7.50
CA VAL A 71 -5.66 12.56 -7.60
C VAL A 71 -4.26 13.09 -7.93
N CYS A 72 -3.20 12.43 -7.45
CA CYS A 72 -1.82 12.86 -7.65
C CYS A 72 -1.23 12.52 -9.01
N SER A 73 -1.81 11.57 -9.75
CA SER A 73 -1.23 11.12 -11.03
C SER A 73 -2.31 10.77 -12.05
N GLU A 74 -2.35 11.52 -13.14
CA GLU A 74 -3.20 11.23 -14.31
C GLU A 74 -2.84 9.84 -14.85
N SER A 75 -3.73 8.86 -14.61
CA SER A 75 -3.57 7.47 -15.05
C SER A 75 -2.26 6.79 -14.62
N PHE A 76 -1.67 7.22 -13.49
CA PHE A 76 -0.37 6.71 -13.01
C PHE A 76 0.81 6.90 -13.96
N THR A 77 0.67 7.78 -14.95
CA THR A 77 1.70 8.04 -15.97
C THR A 77 2.79 8.97 -15.47
N ARG A 78 2.50 9.79 -14.45
CA ARG A 78 3.43 10.77 -13.86
C ARG A 78 3.92 10.29 -12.50
N SER A 79 5.16 10.67 -12.18
CA SER A 79 5.72 10.47 -10.85
C SER A 79 4.85 11.14 -9.79
N PHE A 80 4.65 10.46 -8.68
CA PHE A 80 3.87 11.01 -7.58
C PHE A 80 4.61 12.15 -6.86
N PRO A 81 3.90 13.13 -6.30
CA PRO A 81 4.51 14.17 -5.50
C PRO A 81 4.86 13.62 -4.11
N ASP A 82 6.16 13.66 -3.79
CA ASP A 82 6.78 13.15 -2.57
C ASP A 82 6.14 13.63 -1.26
N ASN A 83 5.52 14.82 -1.28
CA ASN A 83 4.87 15.41 -0.12
C ASN A 83 3.47 14.83 0.16
N VAL A 84 2.90 14.07 -0.78
CA VAL A 84 1.62 13.37 -0.62
C VAL A 84 1.83 11.86 -0.65
N VAL A 85 2.61 11.33 -1.59
CA VAL A 85 2.83 9.90 -1.76
C VAL A 85 4.29 9.59 -1.45
N ASP A 86 4.54 9.21 -0.19
CA ASP A 86 5.85 8.84 0.33
C ASP A 86 5.88 7.36 0.75
N ASP A 87 7.05 6.91 1.18
CA ASP A 87 7.24 5.54 1.68
C ASP A 87 6.37 5.25 2.93
N ILE A 88 5.94 6.27 3.68
CA ILE A 88 5.05 6.08 4.83
C ILE A 88 3.65 5.69 4.32
N LEU A 89 3.12 6.38 3.32
CA LEU A 89 1.85 6.04 2.69
C LEU A 89 1.89 4.62 2.12
N TRP A 90 2.92 4.26 1.36
CA TRP A 90 3.04 2.91 0.80
C TRP A 90 3.07 1.83 1.90
N ARG A 91 3.82 2.04 2.99
CA ARG A 91 3.82 1.11 4.13
C ARG A 91 2.43 0.96 4.77
N LYS A 92 1.66 2.05 4.88
CA LYS A 92 0.28 1.99 5.41
C LYS A 92 -0.66 1.24 4.46
N ILE A 93 -0.54 1.45 3.14
CA ILE A 93 -1.26 0.65 2.13
C ILE A 93 -0.93 -0.84 2.29
N GLN A 94 0.36 -1.18 2.38
CA GLN A 94 0.78 -2.57 2.59
C GLN A 94 0.19 -3.17 3.88
N GLN A 95 0.10 -2.37 4.96
CA GLN A 95 -0.47 -2.82 6.21
C GLN A 95 -1.98 -3.04 6.11
N CYS A 96 -2.72 -2.14 5.46
CA CYS A 96 -4.15 -2.34 5.18
C CYS A 96 -4.38 -3.62 4.38
N LEU A 97 -3.62 -3.83 3.29
CA LEU A 97 -3.72 -5.02 2.45
C LEU A 97 -3.50 -6.31 3.24
N ARG A 98 -2.47 -6.37 4.10
CA ARG A 98 -2.24 -7.52 4.98
C ARG A 98 -3.40 -7.76 5.95
N LYS A 99 -3.95 -6.71 6.54
CA LYS A 99 -5.09 -6.80 7.48
C LYS A 99 -6.37 -7.28 6.79
N LEU A 100 -6.49 -7.07 5.48
CA LEU A 100 -7.57 -7.57 4.63
C LEU A 100 -7.26 -8.95 4.01
N GLY A 101 -6.14 -9.60 4.38
CA GLY A 101 -5.75 -10.91 3.85
C GLY A 101 -5.13 -10.88 2.43
N MET A 102 -4.90 -9.71 1.85
CA MET A 102 -4.32 -9.53 0.51
C MET A 102 -2.78 -9.46 0.56
N VAL A 103 -2.17 -10.52 1.08
CA VAL A 103 -0.73 -10.53 1.44
C VAL A 103 0.18 -10.51 0.20
N THR A 104 -0.20 -11.17 -0.89
CA THR A 104 0.58 -11.18 -2.14
C THR A 104 0.61 -9.79 -2.75
N LEU A 105 -0.53 -9.10 -2.75
CA LEU A 105 -0.63 -7.73 -3.23
C LEU A 105 0.17 -6.77 -2.35
N ALA A 106 0.13 -6.95 -1.02
CA ALA A 106 0.96 -6.18 -0.10
C ALA A 106 2.46 -6.36 -0.37
N ALA A 107 2.90 -7.58 -0.71
CA ALA A 107 4.27 -7.84 -1.10
C ALA A 107 4.60 -7.12 -2.41
N ALA A 108 3.76 -7.23 -3.44
CA ALA A 108 3.95 -6.54 -4.72
C ALA A 108 4.06 -5.01 -4.55
N VAL A 109 3.23 -4.40 -3.70
CA VAL A 109 3.28 -2.94 -3.42
C VAL A 109 4.62 -2.50 -2.81
N SER A 110 5.40 -3.38 -2.18
CA SER A 110 6.72 -2.99 -1.64
C SER A 110 7.69 -2.50 -2.71
N GLN A 111 7.55 -2.93 -3.97
CA GLN A 111 8.42 -2.45 -5.04
C GLN A 111 8.18 -0.97 -5.42
N LEU A 112 7.11 -0.35 -4.89
CA LEU A 112 6.79 1.07 -5.09
C LEU A 112 7.48 1.98 -4.06
N LEU A 113 8.11 1.40 -3.03
CA LEU A 113 8.93 2.14 -2.06
C LEU A 113 10.22 2.61 -2.73
N ARG A 114 10.75 3.75 -2.30
CA ARG A 114 12.09 4.18 -2.75
C ARG A 114 13.19 3.27 -2.24
N MET A 115 13.03 2.77 -1.01
CA MET A 115 13.95 1.84 -0.36
C MET A 115 13.20 0.54 -0.01
N PRO A 116 13.02 -0.38 -0.98
CA PRO A 116 12.15 -1.55 -0.81
C PRO A 116 12.70 -2.62 0.13
N TYR A 117 14.02 -2.67 0.33
CA TYR A 117 14.73 -3.74 1.04
C TYR A 117 14.37 -3.86 2.53
N ASP A 118 13.94 -2.78 3.17
CA ASP A 118 13.56 -2.81 4.59
C ASP A 118 12.32 -3.68 4.87
N ASN A 119 11.49 -3.95 3.84
CA ASN A 119 10.20 -4.60 4.01
C ASN A 119 10.16 -6.06 3.52
N HIS A 120 11.24 -6.58 2.90
CA HIS A 120 11.26 -7.95 2.37
C HIS A 120 11.03 -9.00 3.46
N LEU A 121 11.71 -8.85 4.61
CA LEU A 121 11.53 -9.73 5.76
C LEU A 121 10.10 -9.69 6.32
N THR A 122 9.50 -8.50 6.39
CA THR A 122 8.11 -8.33 6.83
C THR A 122 7.12 -8.98 5.85
N ASN A 123 7.38 -8.89 4.54
CA ASN A 123 6.61 -9.58 3.50
C ASN A 123 6.73 -11.10 3.61
N ALA A 124 7.94 -11.61 3.73
CA ALA A 124 8.20 -13.04 3.90
C ALA A 124 7.49 -13.59 5.15
N LYS A 125 7.61 -12.89 6.28
CA LYS A 125 6.91 -13.27 7.52
C LYS A 125 5.39 -13.28 7.34
N ALA A 126 4.81 -12.24 6.76
CA ALA A 126 3.36 -12.18 6.54
C ALA A 126 2.86 -13.30 5.61
N LEU A 127 3.62 -13.64 4.57
CA LEU A 127 3.31 -14.78 3.70
C LEU A 127 3.41 -16.11 4.45
N LEU A 128 4.43 -16.29 5.29
CA LEU A 128 4.58 -17.49 6.11
C LEU A 128 3.41 -17.65 7.08
N ASP A 129 3.04 -16.56 7.77
CA ASP A 129 1.92 -16.52 8.72
C ASP A 129 0.56 -16.78 8.04
N SER A 130 0.43 -16.47 6.74
CA SER A 130 -0.77 -16.79 5.94
C SER A 130 -0.89 -18.27 5.56
N HIS A 131 0.15 -19.09 5.81
CA HIS A 131 0.23 -20.49 5.34
C HIS A 131 0.04 -20.68 3.82
N GLY A 132 0.19 -19.60 3.05
CA GLY A 132 -0.04 -19.58 1.61
C GLY A 132 -1.49 -19.31 1.20
N ASP A 133 -2.42 -19.15 2.13
CA ASP A 133 -3.81 -18.79 1.87
C ASP A 133 -3.96 -17.27 1.91
N THR A 134 -4.15 -16.66 0.73
CA THR A 134 -4.33 -15.22 0.58
C THR A 134 -5.70 -14.93 -0.02
N PHE A 135 -6.34 -13.85 0.42
CA PHE A 135 -7.65 -13.38 -0.11
C PHE A 135 -7.50 -12.52 -1.37
N ASP A 136 -6.40 -12.71 -2.09
CA ASP A 136 -6.10 -12.05 -3.33
C ASP A 136 -5.85 -13.06 -4.46
N ALA A 137 -5.67 -12.59 -5.69
CA ALA A 137 -5.46 -13.47 -6.85
C ALA A 137 -4.09 -14.18 -6.85
N CYS A 138 -3.27 -13.99 -5.80
CA CYS A 138 -2.00 -14.65 -5.53
C CYS A 138 -1.10 -14.79 -6.77
N THR A 139 -1.03 -15.99 -7.36
CA THR A 139 -0.19 -16.32 -8.51
C THR A 139 -0.44 -15.44 -9.73
N ALA A 140 -1.64 -14.85 -9.86
CA ALA A 140 -1.96 -13.92 -10.95
C ALA A 140 -1.16 -12.61 -10.88
N TYR A 141 -0.62 -12.25 -9.70
CA TYR A 141 0.17 -11.05 -9.48
C TYR A 141 1.68 -11.26 -9.62
N PHE A 142 2.16 -12.51 -9.71
CA PHE A 142 3.59 -12.79 -9.86
C PHE A 142 4.24 -12.09 -11.07
N PRO A 143 3.59 -12.02 -12.26
CA PRO A 143 4.15 -11.27 -13.39
C PRO A 143 4.31 -9.76 -13.17
N LEU A 144 3.71 -9.20 -12.11
CA LEU A 144 3.83 -7.77 -11.76
C LEU A 144 5.08 -7.49 -10.91
N ILE A 145 5.67 -8.52 -10.30
CA ILE A 145 6.81 -8.37 -9.41
C ILE A 145 8.07 -8.23 -10.26
N ASN A 146 8.84 -7.18 -10.03
CA ASN A 146 10.11 -6.92 -10.72
C ASN A 146 11.34 -6.92 -9.80
N ASP A 147 11.12 -6.97 -8.48
CA ASP A 147 12.19 -7.02 -7.48
C ASP A 147 12.65 -8.47 -7.28
N ILE A 148 13.86 -8.76 -7.76
CA ILE A 148 14.48 -10.10 -7.69
C ILE A 148 14.67 -10.54 -6.23
N ASN A 149 15.09 -9.63 -5.34
CA ASN A 149 15.29 -9.97 -3.94
C ASN A 149 13.95 -10.35 -3.28
N LEU A 150 12.89 -9.58 -3.57
CA LEU A 150 11.55 -9.92 -3.07
C LEU A 150 11.11 -11.32 -3.56
N ILE A 151 11.35 -11.64 -4.83
CA ILE A 151 11.05 -12.96 -5.39
C ILE A 151 11.79 -14.06 -4.65
N GLU A 152 13.07 -13.88 -4.32
CA GLU A 152 13.86 -14.86 -3.54
C GLU A 152 13.27 -15.11 -2.15
N PHE A 153 12.92 -14.03 -1.43
CA PHE A 153 12.26 -14.13 -0.11
C PHE A 153 10.91 -14.83 -0.19
N MET A 154 10.09 -14.52 -1.21
CA MET A 154 8.81 -15.18 -1.43
C MET A 154 8.99 -16.66 -1.77
N ASN A 155 9.98 -16.98 -2.61
CA ASN A 155 10.28 -18.35 -3.02
C ASN A 155 10.72 -19.22 -1.83
N ASP A 156 11.60 -18.71 -0.97
CA ASP A 156 12.02 -19.38 0.27
C ASP A 156 10.82 -19.72 1.17
N VAL A 157 9.85 -18.80 1.30
CA VAL A 157 8.60 -19.05 2.04
C VAL A 157 7.76 -20.14 1.38
N TYR A 158 7.57 -20.11 0.07
CA TYR A 158 6.79 -21.13 -0.63
C TYR A 158 7.44 -22.52 -0.57
N GLU A 159 8.77 -22.62 -0.63
CA GLU A 159 9.50 -23.87 -0.42
C GLU A 159 9.34 -24.39 1.01
N LYS A 160 9.46 -23.53 2.03
CA LYS A 160 9.23 -23.89 3.45
C LYS A 160 7.82 -24.40 3.70
N LEU A 161 6.82 -23.81 3.06
CA LEU A 161 5.42 -24.23 3.12
C LEU A 161 5.10 -25.43 2.21
N ARG A 162 6.08 -25.97 1.47
CA ARG A 162 5.90 -27.06 0.49
C ARG A 162 4.91 -26.74 -0.62
N LEU A 163 4.77 -25.46 -0.97
CA LEU A 163 3.90 -24.94 -2.03
C LEU A 163 4.64 -24.91 -3.37
N HIS A 164 5.19 -26.05 -3.80
CA HIS A 164 6.04 -26.16 -4.99
C HIS A 164 5.39 -25.62 -6.26
N ARG A 165 4.06 -25.74 -6.40
CA ARG A 165 3.35 -25.16 -7.56
C ARG A 165 3.45 -23.63 -7.58
N LYS A 166 3.31 -22.96 -6.43
CA LYS A 166 3.43 -21.50 -6.34
C LYS A 166 4.88 -21.06 -6.54
N SER A 167 5.84 -21.77 -5.93
CA SER A 167 7.27 -21.58 -6.15
C SER A 167 7.63 -21.63 -7.63
N ASN A 168 7.24 -22.71 -8.33
CA ASN A 168 7.48 -22.85 -9.77
C ASN A 168 6.83 -21.73 -10.60
N LEU A 169 5.59 -21.35 -10.29
CA LEU A 169 4.91 -20.24 -10.99
C LEU A 169 5.62 -18.89 -10.75
N LEU A 170 6.12 -18.66 -9.54
CA LEU A 170 6.88 -17.46 -9.22
C LEU A 170 8.21 -17.42 -9.98
N LEU A 171 8.97 -18.52 -9.99
CA LEU A 171 10.23 -18.63 -10.73
C LEU A 171 10.02 -18.51 -12.24
N ASN A 172 8.93 -19.07 -12.78
CA ASN A 172 8.58 -18.91 -14.20
C ASN A 172 8.28 -17.44 -14.56
N SER A 173 7.73 -16.65 -13.63
CA SER A 173 7.50 -15.21 -13.85
C SER A 173 8.80 -14.38 -13.89
N LEU A 174 9.86 -14.89 -13.27
CA LEU A 174 11.22 -14.34 -13.33
C LEU A 174 11.95 -14.78 -14.60
N ALA A 175 11.66 -15.97 -15.13
CA ALA A 175 12.32 -16.57 -16.28
C ALA A 175 11.87 -15.98 -17.64
N VAL A 176 11.78 -14.65 -17.72
CA VAL A 176 11.42 -13.91 -18.94
C VAL A 176 12.54 -12.92 -19.29
N PRO A 177 12.82 -12.67 -20.59
CA PRO A 177 13.94 -11.81 -21.02
C PRO A 177 13.93 -10.40 -20.41
N GLU A 178 12.74 -9.88 -20.11
CA GLU A 178 12.50 -8.56 -19.54
C GLU A 178 12.98 -8.43 -18.08
N MET A 179 13.15 -9.57 -17.39
CA MET A 179 13.60 -9.65 -15.99
C MET A 179 15.11 -9.88 -15.84
N ASN A 180 15.86 -9.93 -16.95
CA ASN A 180 17.31 -10.05 -16.90
C ASN A 180 17.92 -8.84 -16.18
N ALA A 181 18.68 -9.05 -15.10
CA ALA A 181 19.28 -7.97 -14.31
C ALA A 181 20.10 -6.96 -15.12
N HIS A 182 20.66 -7.37 -16.26
CA HIS A 182 21.37 -6.49 -17.19
C HIS A 182 20.45 -5.65 -18.10
N ASN A 183 19.20 -6.07 -18.26
CA ASN A 183 18.22 -5.54 -19.21
C ASN A 183 16.86 -5.22 -18.59
N ILE A 184 16.71 -5.18 -17.25
CA ILE A 184 15.51 -4.60 -16.65
C ILE A 184 15.54 -3.11 -17.01
N THR A 185 14.95 -2.81 -18.16
CA THR A 185 14.80 -1.46 -18.65
C THR A 185 13.98 -0.71 -17.61
N HIS A 186 14.34 0.54 -17.34
CA HIS A 186 13.50 1.44 -16.54
C HIS A 186 12.04 1.43 -17.04
N LEU A 187 11.85 1.20 -18.34
CA LEU A 187 10.56 1.00 -18.98
C LEU A 187 9.78 -0.21 -18.44
N GLU A 188 10.41 -1.37 -18.28
CA GLU A 188 9.69 -2.56 -17.76
C GLU A 188 9.29 -2.38 -16.29
N ARG A 189 10.17 -1.80 -15.46
CA ARG A 189 9.82 -1.45 -14.07
C ARG A 189 8.63 -0.51 -14.02
N PHE A 190 8.65 0.51 -14.88
CA PHE A 190 7.56 1.48 -15.01
C PHE A 190 6.25 0.80 -15.43
N ARG A 191 6.27 0.00 -16.50
CA ARG A 191 5.07 -0.72 -17.00
C ARG A 191 4.47 -1.67 -15.96
N ARG A 192 5.31 -2.44 -15.26
CA ARG A 192 4.85 -3.34 -14.18
C ARG A 192 4.29 -2.56 -12.99
N GLY A 193 4.92 -1.45 -12.63
CA GLY A 193 4.44 -0.54 -11.57
C GLY A 193 3.09 0.10 -11.90
N GLU A 194 2.94 0.62 -13.12
CA GLU A 194 1.68 1.17 -13.64
C GLU A 194 0.57 0.11 -13.62
N ARG A 195 0.85 -1.09 -14.14
CA ARG A 195 -0.12 -2.20 -14.14
C ARG A 195 -0.49 -2.64 -12.72
N LEU A 196 0.48 -2.67 -11.80
CA LEU A 196 0.22 -2.96 -10.40
C LEU A 196 -0.74 -1.93 -9.78
N LEU A 197 -0.54 -0.64 -10.05
CA LEU A 197 -1.43 0.43 -9.56
C LEU A 197 -2.83 0.33 -10.14
N LEU A 198 -2.97 0.04 -11.45
CA LEU A 198 -4.27 -0.18 -12.07
C LEU A 198 -5.02 -1.38 -11.47
N ILE A 199 -4.32 -2.49 -11.22
CA ILE A 199 -4.89 -3.67 -10.54
C ILE A 199 -5.27 -3.34 -9.10
N LEU A 200 -4.45 -2.57 -8.40
CA LEU A 200 -4.74 -2.14 -7.04
C LEU A 200 -6.03 -1.30 -7.00
N CYS A 201 -6.19 -0.35 -7.94
CA CYS A 201 -7.42 0.43 -8.10
C CYS A 201 -8.63 -0.44 -8.45
N SER A 202 -8.49 -1.39 -9.38
CA SER A 202 -9.63 -2.24 -9.77
C SER A 202 -10.10 -3.11 -8.61
N GLN A 203 -9.17 -3.64 -7.82
CA GLN A 203 -9.48 -4.44 -6.63
C GLN A 203 -10.15 -3.62 -5.52
N ILE A 204 -9.71 -2.38 -5.30
CA ILE A 204 -10.18 -1.55 -4.17
C ILE A 204 -11.49 -0.84 -4.49
N PHE A 205 -11.63 -0.29 -5.69
CA PHE A 205 -12.84 0.42 -6.09
C PHE A 205 -13.91 -0.48 -6.71
N CYS A 206 -13.61 -1.78 -6.88
CA CYS A 206 -14.46 -2.73 -7.62
C CYS A 206 -14.80 -2.25 -9.05
N ILE A 207 -13.89 -1.48 -9.66
CA ILE A 207 -14.02 -0.97 -11.03
C ILE A 207 -13.29 -1.92 -11.96
N TYR A 208 -13.98 -2.47 -12.95
CA TYR A 208 -13.32 -3.15 -14.07
C TYR A 208 -12.70 -2.08 -14.97
N LEU A 209 -11.40 -1.85 -14.83
CA LEU A 209 -10.59 -1.03 -15.73
C LEU A 209 -10.17 -1.82 -16.98
#